data_AF-A0A662C556-F1
#
_entry.id   AF-A0A662C556-F1
#
_cell.length_a   1.000
_cell.length_b   1.000
_cell.length_c   1.000
_cell.angle_alpha   90.00
_cell.angle_beta   90.00
_cell.angle_gamma   90.00
#
_symmetry.space_group_name_H-M   'P 1'
#
loop_
_entity.id
_entity.type
_entity.pdbx_description
1 polymer ?
#
loop_
_entity_poly.entity_id
_entity_poly.type
_entity_poly.pdbx_seq_one_letter_code
_entity_poly.pdbx_strand_id
1 'polypeptide(L)'
;MAAKRIDIMELKQLLLLKSKGESNRSCERLLGIHRNTINYYVRMFRASGLSYAKLLKHTDKELDDLLPTKGTIDSNRYSIFSEYLPYFDKELKKLGCTREQLWREYLSKHPNGYSYSTFNYYLALWRNNTKGSGKLEHKYGDAIYVDYTGKRMQIINRQTGEEIALPLVFV
;
A
#
# COMPACT_ATOMS: atom_id res chain seq x y z
N MET A 1 -10.64 -4.85 0.83
CA MET A 1 -11.21 -5.07 2.17
C MET A 1 -10.26 -5.96 2.96
N ALA A 2 -9.71 -5.46 4.05
CA ALA A 2 -8.76 -6.20 4.87
C ALA A 2 -9.50 -7.27 5.69
N ALA A 3 -9.37 -8.55 5.35
CA ALA A 3 -9.97 -9.61 6.17
C ALA A 3 -9.29 -9.60 7.57
N LYS A 4 -10.09 -9.32 8.60
CA LYS A 4 -9.70 -9.33 10.03
C LYS A 4 -9.10 -10.69 10.38
N ARG A 5 -8.00 -10.72 11.13
CA ARG A 5 -7.48 -12.00 11.67
C ARG A 5 -8.49 -12.55 12.68
N ILE A 6 -8.62 -13.87 12.69
CA ILE A 6 -9.35 -14.62 13.72
C ILE A 6 -8.58 -14.46 15.05
N ASP A 7 -9.29 -14.44 16.17
CA ASP A 7 -8.68 -14.37 17.49
C ASP A 7 -7.82 -15.62 17.79
N ILE A 8 -6.77 -15.48 18.61
CA ILE A 8 -5.88 -16.61 18.95
C ILE A 8 -6.64 -17.74 19.64
N MET A 9 -7.68 -17.41 20.42
CA MET A 9 -8.53 -18.39 21.10
C MET A 9 -9.39 -19.16 20.09
N GLU A 10 -9.99 -18.47 19.12
CA GLU A 10 -10.75 -19.06 18.02
C GLU A 10 -9.86 -19.95 17.14
N LEU A 11 -8.59 -19.57 16.94
CA LEU A 11 -7.60 -20.35 16.20
C LEU A 11 -7.27 -21.68 16.91
N LYS A 12 -7.07 -21.65 18.24
CA LYS A 12 -6.86 -22.85 19.06
C LYS A 12 -8.08 -23.77 19.04
N GLN A 13 -9.28 -23.20 19.14
CA GLN A 13 -10.51 -23.97 19.04
C GLN A 13 -10.64 -24.62 17.67
N LEU A 14 -10.29 -23.92 16.59
CA LEU A 14 -10.26 -24.50 15.24
C LEU A 14 -9.26 -25.66 15.15
N LEU A 15 -8.06 -25.52 15.69
CA LEU A 15 -7.06 -26.61 15.74
C LEU A 15 -7.57 -27.82 16.53
N LEU A 16 -8.27 -27.59 17.65
CA LEU A 16 -8.87 -28.64 18.47
C LEU A 16 -10.01 -29.36 17.75
N LEU A 17 -10.85 -28.66 17.01
CA LEU A 17 -11.88 -29.29 16.18
C LEU A 17 -11.26 -30.08 15.03
N LYS A 18 -10.18 -29.56 14.42
CA LYS A 18 -9.46 -30.27 13.35
C LYS A 18 -8.73 -31.51 13.84
N SER A 19 -8.16 -31.49 15.04
CA SER A 19 -7.53 -32.68 15.63
C SER A 19 -8.56 -33.78 15.93
N LYS A 20 -9.81 -33.42 16.21
CA LYS A 20 -10.95 -34.35 16.38
C LYS A 20 -11.56 -34.85 15.06
N GLY A 21 -11.08 -34.39 13.90
CA GLY A 21 -11.57 -34.82 12.59
C GLY A 21 -12.82 -34.09 12.09
N GLU A 22 -13.19 -32.96 12.70
CA GLU A 22 -14.38 -32.20 12.29
C GLU A 22 -14.24 -31.62 10.88
N SER A 23 -15.33 -31.64 10.11
CA SER A 23 -15.36 -31.06 8.75
C SER A 23 -15.30 -29.52 8.79
N ASN A 24 -14.87 -28.88 7.70
CA ASN A 24 -14.83 -27.40 7.64
C ASN A 24 -16.23 -26.77 7.80
N ARG A 25 -17.28 -27.48 7.38
CA ARG A 25 -18.68 -27.04 7.56
C ARG A 25 -19.13 -27.14 9.02
N SER A 26 -18.71 -28.20 9.72
CA SER A 26 -18.98 -28.37 11.15
C SER A 26 -18.31 -27.27 11.97
N CYS A 27 -17.04 -26.95 11.64
CA CYS A 27 -16.30 -25.87 12.29
C CYS A 27 -16.93 -24.49 12.10
N GLU A 28 -17.49 -24.18 10.93
CA GLU A 28 -18.21 -22.93 10.68
C GLU A 28 -19.43 -22.79 11.59
N ARG A 29 -20.22 -23.86 11.71
CA ARG A 29 -21.40 -23.88 12.60
C ARG A 29 -21.05 -23.76 14.08
N LEU A 30 -19.93 -24.35 14.50
CA LEU A 30 -19.51 -24.38 15.91
C LEU A 30 -18.81 -23.09 16.35
N LEU A 31 -17.99 -22.49 15.48
CA LEU A 31 -17.17 -21.32 15.81
C LEU A 31 -17.76 -20.00 15.29
N GLY A 32 -18.79 -20.03 14.43
CA GLY A 32 -19.34 -18.83 13.80
C GLY A 32 -18.40 -18.17 12.77
N ILE A 33 -17.30 -18.83 12.42
CA ILE A 33 -16.30 -18.33 11.47
C ILE A 33 -16.68 -18.77 10.06
N HIS A 34 -16.74 -17.82 9.13
CA HIS A 34 -17.04 -18.09 7.73
C HIS A 34 -16.11 -19.15 7.11
N ARG A 35 -16.67 -20.11 6.37
CA ARG A 35 -15.97 -21.26 5.78
C ARG A 35 -14.74 -20.91 4.96
N ASN A 36 -14.74 -19.79 4.23
CA ASN A 36 -13.57 -19.39 3.43
C ASN A 36 -12.38 -19.03 4.31
N THR A 37 -12.62 -18.44 5.48
CA THR A 37 -11.59 -18.12 6.46
C THR A 37 -11.04 -19.42 7.06
N ILE A 38 -11.92 -20.37 7.42
CA ILE A 38 -11.51 -21.71 7.88
C ILE A 38 -10.67 -22.44 6.81
N ASN A 39 -11.11 -22.43 5.54
CA ASN A 39 -10.37 -23.04 4.44
C ASN A 39 -8.98 -22.41 4.25
N TYR A 40 -8.85 -21.10 4.46
CA TYR A 40 -7.57 -20.42 4.44
C TYR A 40 -6.64 -20.96 5.54
N TYR A 41 -7.07 -20.95 6.81
CA TYR A 41 -6.26 -21.43 7.93
C TYR A 41 -5.92 -22.93 7.83
N VAL A 42 -6.87 -23.78 7.41
CA VAL A 42 -6.62 -25.21 7.21
C VAL A 42 -5.56 -25.47 6.13
N ARG A 43 -5.56 -24.70 5.03
CA ARG A 43 -4.50 -24.79 4.02
C ARG A 43 -3.14 -24.39 4.59
N MET A 44 -3.10 -23.35 5.43
CA MET A 44 -1.87 -22.92 6.10
C MET A 44 -1.32 -23.97 7.05
N PHE A 45 -2.18 -24.59 7.87
CA PHE A 45 -1.77 -25.67 8.77
C PHE A 45 -1.26 -26.90 8.01
N ARG A 46 -1.80 -27.18 6.82
CA ARG A 46 -1.26 -28.24 5.96
C ARG A 46 0.08 -27.86 5.34
N ALA A 47 0.24 -26.60 4.95
CA ALA A 47 1.49 -26.09 4.38
C ALA A 47 2.64 -26.06 5.38
N SER A 48 2.37 -25.93 6.68
CA SER A 48 3.41 -26.01 7.72
C SER A 48 3.96 -27.42 7.94
N GLY A 49 3.31 -28.46 7.40
CA GLY A 49 3.73 -29.85 7.53
C GLY A 49 3.63 -30.42 8.95
N LEU A 50 3.05 -29.67 9.90
CA LEU A 50 2.88 -30.09 11.28
C LEU A 50 1.50 -30.71 11.50
N SER A 51 1.43 -31.74 12.33
CA SER A 51 0.14 -32.32 12.74
C SER A 51 -0.62 -31.35 13.67
N TYR A 52 -1.96 -31.40 13.63
CA TYR A 52 -2.81 -30.54 14.49
C TYR A 52 -2.50 -30.69 15.99
N ALA A 53 -2.13 -31.90 16.43
CA ALA A 53 -1.72 -32.17 17.81
C ALA A 53 -0.39 -31.49 18.20
N LYS A 54 0.52 -31.34 17.24
CA LYS A 54 1.78 -30.60 17.44
C LYS A 54 1.54 -29.09 17.42
N LEU A 55 0.64 -28.62 16.55
CA LEU A 55 0.19 -27.22 16.51
C LEU A 55 -0.47 -26.76 17.82
N LEU A 56 -1.23 -27.62 18.49
CA LEU A 56 -1.86 -27.31 19.79
C LEU A 56 -0.86 -27.19 20.96
N LYS A 57 0.34 -27.74 20.83
CA LYS A 57 1.38 -27.66 21.89
C LYS A 57 2.20 -26.37 21.81
N HIS A 58 2.08 -25.62 20.74
CA HIS A 58 2.76 -24.34 20.58
C HIS A 58 2.15 -23.28 21.51
N THR A 59 3.00 -22.36 21.97
CA THR A 59 2.55 -21.19 22.73
C THR A 59 1.76 -20.23 21.85
N ASP A 60 0.97 -19.32 22.44
CA ASP A 60 0.20 -18.31 21.69
C ASP A 60 1.06 -17.52 20.72
N LYS A 61 2.28 -17.18 21.17
CA LYS A 61 3.26 -16.46 20.39
C LYS A 61 3.79 -17.28 19.21
N GLU A 62 4.13 -18.54 19.44
CA GLU A 62 4.59 -19.45 18.37
C GLU A 62 3.50 -19.74 17.34
N LEU A 63 2.23 -19.82 17.77
CA LEU A 63 1.08 -19.95 16.87
C LEU A 63 0.88 -18.70 16.03
N ASP A 64 1.01 -17.50 16.61
CA ASP A 64 0.90 -16.25 15.86
C ASP A 64 2.09 -16.03 14.91
N ASP A 65 3.30 -16.42 15.31
CA ASP A 65 4.51 -16.37 14.47
C ASP A 65 4.44 -17.36 13.28
N LEU A 66 3.80 -18.52 13.48
CA LEU A 66 3.59 -19.52 12.43
C LEU A 66 2.52 -19.11 11.42
N LEU A 67 1.65 -18.17 11.79
CA LEU A 67 0.71 -17.54 10.88
C LEU A 67 1.43 -16.44 10.10
N PRO A 68 1.35 -16.42 8.76
CA PRO A 68 1.95 -15.36 7.99
C PRO A 68 1.31 -14.04 8.41
N THR A 69 2.14 -13.13 8.90
CA THR A 69 1.68 -11.78 9.14
C THR A 69 1.19 -11.22 7.82
N LYS A 70 -0.06 -10.72 7.77
CA LYS A 70 -0.60 -10.13 6.53
C LYS A 70 0.34 -9.03 6.08
N GLY A 71 1.08 -9.33 5.02
CA GLY A 71 2.23 -8.57 4.58
C GLY A 71 3.50 -9.01 5.30
N THR A 72 4.04 -10.18 4.96
CA THR A 72 5.47 -10.19 4.63
C THR A 72 5.60 -9.24 3.45
N ILE A 73 5.65 -7.95 3.77
CA ILE A 73 6.39 -7.00 2.98
C ILE A 73 7.73 -7.69 2.84
N ASP A 74 8.01 -8.21 1.64
CA ASP A 74 9.33 -8.72 1.30
C ASP A 74 10.30 -7.59 1.67
N SER A 75 10.96 -7.74 2.81
CA SER A 75 11.65 -6.65 3.50
C SER A 75 12.74 -6.08 2.62
N ASN A 76 13.35 -6.95 1.81
CA ASN A 76 14.32 -6.59 0.80
C ASN A 76 13.68 -5.77 -0.33
N ARG A 77 12.54 -6.23 -0.87
CA ARG A 77 11.82 -5.52 -1.95
C ARG A 77 11.31 -4.16 -1.53
N TYR A 78 10.82 -4.04 -0.29
CA TYR A 78 10.37 -2.76 0.24
C TYR A 78 11.53 -1.84 0.59
N SER A 79 12.65 -2.36 1.08
CA SER A 79 13.86 -1.56 1.30
C SER A 79 14.28 -0.88 0.00
N ILE A 80 14.44 -1.66 -1.07
CA ILE A 80 14.77 -1.14 -2.41
C ILE A 80 13.72 -0.13 -2.87
N PHE A 81 12.43 -0.43 -2.75
CA PHE A 81 11.38 0.52 -3.15
C PHE A 81 11.41 1.83 -2.34
N SER A 82 11.69 1.74 -1.04
CA SER A 82 11.67 2.88 -0.13
C SER A 82 12.78 3.89 -0.42
N GLU A 83 13.92 3.43 -0.93
CA GLU A 83 15.01 4.29 -1.40
C GLU A 83 14.60 5.18 -2.58
N TYR A 84 13.64 4.73 -3.40
CA TYR A 84 13.14 5.50 -4.55
C TYR A 84 12.02 6.47 -4.17
N LEU A 85 11.41 6.36 -2.98
CA LEU A 85 10.29 7.23 -2.59
C LEU A 85 10.62 8.73 -2.65
N PRO A 86 11.80 9.21 -2.18
CA PRO A 86 12.18 10.62 -2.33
C PRO A 86 12.33 11.05 -3.79
N TYR A 87 12.85 10.16 -4.65
CA TYR A 87 12.98 10.42 -6.08
C TYR A 87 11.61 10.57 -6.75
N PHE A 88 10.68 9.64 -6.46
CA PHE A 88 9.32 9.71 -7.00
C PHE A 88 8.60 10.99 -6.57
N ASP A 89 8.73 11.43 -5.31
CA ASP A 89 8.10 12.67 -4.84
C ASP A 89 8.66 13.92 -5.55
N LYS A 90 9.97 13.93 -5.82
CA LYS A 90 10.62 15.03 -6.55
C LYS A 90 10.17 15.08 -8.00
N GLU A 91 10.15 13.95 -8.70
CA GLU A 91 9.75 13.90 -10.11
C GLU A 91 8.27 14.22 -10.32
N LEU A 92 7.39 13.75 -9.42
CA LEU A 92 5.95 14.06 -9.49
C LEU A 92 5.61 15.55 -9.30
N LYS A 93 6.56 16.38 -8.83
CA LYS A 93 6.39 17.83 -8.77
C LYS A 93 6.71 18.52 -10.10
N LYS A 94 7.36 17.84 -11.05
CA LYS A 94 7.68 18.39 -12.37
C LYS A 94 6.46 18.34 -13.28
N LEU A 95 6.36 19.33 -14.17
CA LEU A 95 5.29 19.38 -15.15
C LEU A 95 5.32 18.17 -16.09
N GLY A 96 4.15 17.57 -16.31
CA GLY A 96 3.97 16.45 -17.24
C GLY A 96 4.40 15.09 -16.70
N CYS A 97 4.97 15.01 -15.50
CA CYS A 97 5.34 13.72 -14.90
C CYS A 97 4.09 12.98 -14.39
N THR A 98 3.96 11.70 -14.75
CA THR A 98 2.85 10.85 -14.30
C THR A 98 3.34 9.71 -13.41
N ARG A 99 2.48 9.26 -12.49
CA ARG A 99 2.77 8.08 -11.64
C ARG A 99 3.01 6.83 -12.48
N GLU A 100 2.29 6.68 -13.58
CA GLU A 100 2.45 5.55 -14.51
C GLU A 100 3.84 5.55 -15.15
N GLN A 101 4.34 6.70 -15.61
CA GLN A 101 5.66 6.81 -16.19
C GLN A 101 6.76 6.41 -15.19
N LEU A 102 6.69 6.91 -13.95
CA LEU A 102 7.65 6.55 -12.90
C LEU A 102 7.56 5.08 -12.51
N TRP A 103 6.36 4.52 -12.47
CA TRP A 103 6.17 3.09 -12.20
C TRP A 103 6.79 2.22 -13.32
N ARG A 104 6.62 2.60 -14.59
CA ARG A 104 7.22 1.89 -15.73
C ARG A 104 8.75 1.94 -15.68
N GLU A 105 9.33 3.09 -15.34
CA GLU A 105 10.79 3.22 -15.16
C GLU A 105 11.30 2.39 -13.96
N TYR A 106 10.54 2.37 -12.87
CA TYR A 106 10.85 1.52 -11.73
C TYR A 106 10.81 0.03 -12.11
N LEU A 107 9.79 -0.40 -12.84
CA LEU A 107 9.64 -1.79 -13.26
C LEU A 107 10.70 -2.22 -14.29
N SER A 108 11.17 -1.30 -15.14
CA SER A 108 12.26 -1.60 -16.08
C SER A 108 13.59 -1.84 -15.36
N LYS A 109 13.82 -1.18 -14.23
CA LYS A 109 15.01 -1.40 -13.38
C LYS A 109 14.83 -2.59 -12.43
N HIS A 110 13.59 -2.88 -12.04
CA HIS A 110 13.24 -3.94 -11.09
C HIS A 110 12.09 -4.80 -11.64
N PRO A 111 12.38 -5.83 -12.47
CA PRO A 111 11.35 -6.68 -13.07
C PRO A 111 10.46 -7.40 -12.04
N ASN A 112 11.00 -7.66 -10.84
CA ASN A 112 10.27 -8.25 -9.70
C ASN A 112 9.63 -7.21 -8.76
N GLY A 113 9.56 -5.95 -9.21
CA GLY A 113 9.04 -4.82 -8.45
C GLY A 113 7.55 -4.88 -8.19
N TYR A 114 7.04 -3.89 -7.47
CA TYR A 114 5.62 -3.78 -7.15
C TYR A 114 4.73 -3.54 -8.39
N SER A 115 3.55 -4.16 -8.36
CA SER A 115 2.46 -3.84 -9.29
C SER A 115 2.04 -2.37 -9.17
N TYR A 116 1.42 -1.81 -10.21
CA TYR A 116 0.99 -0.41 -10.21
C TYR A 116 0.10 -0.05 -9.01
N SER A 117 -0.85 -0.91 -8.64
CA SER A 117 -1.74 -0.69 -7.50
C SER A 117 -0.96 -0.65 -6.17
N THR A 118 -0.01 -1.57 -6.01
CA THR A 118 0.84 -1.65 -4.80
C THR A 118 1.84 -0.49 -4.72
N PHE A 119 2.41 -0.08 -5.85
CA PHE A 119 3.25 1.11 -5.98
C PHE A 119 2.52 2.36 -5.47
N ASN A 120 1.29 2.58 -5.96
CA ASN A 120 0.48 3.73 -5.57
C ASN A 120 0.10 3.69 -4.09
N TYR A 121 -0.22 2.51 -3.56
CA TYR A 121 -0.52 2.32 -2.14
C TYR A 121 0.64 2.76 -1.25
N TYR A 122 1.86 2.25 -1.49
CA TYR A 122 3.01 2.59 -0.66
C TYR A 122 3.46 4.04 -0.83
N LEU A 123 3.39 4.59 -2.05
CA LEU A 123 3.67 6.00 -2.29
C LEU A 123 2.70 6.91 -1.52
N ALA A 124 1.40 6.59 -1.52
CA ALA A 124 0.41 7.35 -0.76
C ALA A 124 0.62 7.25 0.75
N LEU A 125 0.92 6.05 1.26
CA LEU A 125 1.22 5.82 2.67
C LEU A 125 2.42 6.67 3.13
N TRP A 126 3.50 6.68 2.35
CA TRP A 126 4.68 7.48 2.65
C TRP A 126 4.38 8.99 2.65
N ARG A 127 3.64 9.49 1.65
CA ARG A 127 3.28 10.92 1.55
C ARG A 127 2.34 11.38 2.67
N ASN A 128 1.52 10.49 3.22
CA ASN A 128 0.64 10.84 4.34
C ASN A 128 1.42 10.95 5.66
N ASN A 129 2.44 10.12 5.84
CA ASN A 129 3.27 10.14 7.05
C ASN A 129 4.25 11.33 7.10
N THR A 130 4.44 12.05 6.00
CA THR A 130 5.37 13.20 5.91
C THR A 130 4.69 14.56 5.99
N LYS A 131 3.35 14.64 6.06
CA LYS A 131 2.63 15.91 6.17
C LYS A 131 2.59 16.41 7.62
N GLY A 132 3.43 17.38 7.96
CA GLY A 132 3.16 18.29 9.06
C GLY A 132 2.14 19.34 8.61
N SER A 133 0.95 19.38 9.24
CA SER A 133 -0.04 20.42 8.99
C SER A 133 0.13 21.56 9.99
N GLY A 134 0.51 22.74 9.51
CA GLY A 134 0.45 24.00 10.28
C GLY A 134 -0.79 24.78 9.88
N LYS A 135 -1.44 25.43 10.84
CA LYS A 135 -2.48 26.42 10.54
C LYS A 135 -1.79 27.66 9.99
N LEU A 136 -2.00 27.97 8.71
CA LEU A 136 -1.58 29.24 8.14
C LEU A 136 -2.62 30.30 8.52
N GLU A 137 -2.24 31.28 9.34
CA GLU A 137 -3.10 32.43 9.59
C GLU A 137 -2.97 33.39 8.41
N HIS A 138 -4.07 33.64 7.69
CA HIS A 138 -4.11 34.54 6.55
C HIS A 138 -4.94 35.79 6.90
N LYS A 139 -4.29 36.96 6.95
CA LYS A 139 -4.98 38.25 7.08
C LYS A 139 -5.41 38.71 5.69
N TYR A 140 -6.65 39.17 5.57
CA TYR A 140 -7.19 39.68 4.30
C TYR A 140 -6.38 40.88 3.82
N GLY A 141 -5.88 40.84 2.58
CA GLY A 141 -5.10 41.93 1.98
C GLY A 141 -3.59 41.87 2.18
N ASP A 142 -3.07 40.96 3.02
CA ASP A 142 -1.62 40.85 3.28
C ASP A 142 -0.88 40.06 2.19
N ALA A 143 -1.54 39.15 1.48
CA ALA A 143 -0.94 38.35 0.41
C ALA A 143 -1.91 38.08 -0.74
N ILE A 144 -1.36 38.02 -1.96
CA ILE A 144 -2.05 37.57 -3.17
C ILE A 144 -1.35 36.32 -3.66
N TYR A 145 -2.11 35.24 -3.85
CA TYR A 145 -1.62 34.01 -4.46
C TYR A 145 -1.98 34.01 -5.93
N VAL A 146 -0.97 33.80 -6.78
CA VAL A 146 -1.13 33.74 -8.23
C VAL A 146 -0.75 32.34 -8.68
N ASP A 147 -1.73 31.59 -9.21
CA ASP A 147 -1.48 30.24 -9.71
C ASP A 147 -1.06 30.29 -11.18
N TYR A 148 0.12 29.77 -11.45
CA TYR A 148 0.69 29.70 -12.79
C TYR A 148 0.59 28.28 -13.31
N THR A 149 0.13 28.12 -14.55
CA THR A 149 -0.06 26.79 -15.18
C THR A 149 1.23 26.01 -15.45
N GLY A 150 2.39 26.60 -15.13
CA GLY A 150 3.74 26.08 -15.35
C GLY A 150 4.15 25.94 -16.83
N LYS A 151 3.20 25.76 -17.75
CA LYS A 151 3.42 25.77 -19.20
C LYS A 151 3.33 27.22 -19.71
N ARG A 152 4.41 27.71 -20.29
CA ARG A 152 4.41 29.03 -20.94
C ARG A 152 3.69 28.93 -22.28
N MET A 153 2.77 29.85 -22.54
CA MET A 153 2.17 30.01 -23.87
C MET A 153 3.06 30.95 -24.69
N GLN A 154 3.09 30.76 -26.00
CA GLN A 154 3.80 31.67 -26.90
C GLN A 154 2.79 32.60 -27.56
N ILE A 155 3.06 33.90 -27.54
CA ILE A 155 2.37 34.89 -28.35
C ILE A 155 3.36 35.39 -29.39
N ILE A 156 2.93 35.46 -30.65
CA ILE A 156 3.75 35.98 -31.74
C ILE A 156 3.46 37.47 -31.86
N ASN A 157 4.51 38.29 -31.78
CA ASN A 157 4.40 39.71 -32.07
C ASN A 157 4.09 39.88 -33.57
N ARG A 158 2.91 40.42 -33.89
CA ARG A 158 2.43 40.59 -35.27
C ARG A 158 3.29 41.52 -36.13
N GLN A 159 4.05 42.43 -35.51
CA GLN A 159 4.87 43.42 -36.22
C GLN A 159 6.31 42.95 -36.43
N THR A 160 6.86 42.21 -35.47
CA THR A 160 8.27 41.77 -35.50
C THR A 160 8.44 40.27 -35.83
N GLY A 161 7.38 39.48 -35.70
CA GLY A 161 7.43 38.02 -35.86
C GLY A 161 8.06 37.28 -34.68
N GLU A 162 8.47 37.99 -33.63
CA GLU A 162 9.15 37.39 -32.47
C GLU A 162 8.17 36.59 -31.59
N GLU A 163 8.62 35.42 -31.14
CA GLU A 163 7.90 34.57 -30.18
C GLU A 163 8.18 35.02 -28.75
N ILE A 164 7.15 35.49 -28.05
CA ILE A 164 7.22 35.91 -26.66
C ILE A 164 6.57 34.83 -25.79
N ALA A 165 7.38 34.17 -24.95
CA ALA A 165 6.90 33.17 -24.01
C ALA A 165 6.33 33.84 -22.75
N LEU A 166 5.01 33.74 -22.55
CA LEU A 166 4.30 34.34 -21.43
C LEU A 166 3.78 33.28 -20.44
N PRO A 167 3.86 33.56 -19.13
CA PRO A 167 3.27 32.70 -18.11
C PRO A 167 1.74 32.86 -18.09
N LEU A 168 1.03 31.74 -18.15
CA LEU A 168 -0.43 31.67 -18.04
C LEU A 168 -0.83 31.64 -16.57
N VAL A 169 -1.74 32.54 -16.18
CA VAL A 169 -2.25 32.72 -14.81
C VAL A 169 -3.74 32.40 -14.77
N PHE A 170 -4.18 31.70 -13.72
CA PHE A 170 -5.57 31.70 -13.29
C PHE A 170 -5.71 32.60 -12.05
N VAL A 171 -6.65 33.55 -12.10
CA VAL A 171 -7.02 34.43 -10.98
C VAL A 171 -8.33 33.91 -10.39
#